data_AF-A0A7V9HVT0-F1
#
_entry.id   AF-A0A7V9HVT0-F1
#
_cell.length_a   1.000
_cell.length_b   1.000
_cell.length_c   1.000
_cell.angle_alpha   90.00
_cell.angle_beta   90.00
_cell.angle_gamma   90.00
#
_symmetry.space_group_name_H-M   'P 1'
#
loop_
_entity.id
_entity.type
_entity.pdbx_description
1 polymer ?
#
loop_
_entity_poly.entity_id
_entity_poly.type
_entity_poly.pdbx_seq_one_letter_code
_entity_poly.pdbx_strand_id
1 'polypeptide(L)'
;MSSPSGAPPTDGQESIDLAELGKSYTPAQTMDTTPEVSDVIAKMPWWAARGLIYIIAGFVVVAFVWASLSMVDLVTESRGTLVPEGYVKPVQSAGAGVVQAVFVKEGETIESGQALVQLDATEIRTRLGKLREEFSTNQTQLRQLMVDRPVGETLEQRNRIARLQTEIAAAELSLRHTTITAPVGGVITALDVRSTGAVLQSGQTIASIAPSGVRLVVEAQVPNKDIAFIEKGLPAKLKFDAFPFQEYGTVEGTVIEVSPDAQLDKELGSFYKVTIAPRQTQIAAKGKILPLRPGLALAAEIITERKSILSLILAPFRDLKGEITGAK
;
A
#
# COMPACT_ATOMS: atom_id res chain seq x y z
N MET A 1 47.92 116.72 2.99
CA MET A 1 49.17 117.53 2.95
C MET A 1 50.34 116.56 2.98
N SER A 2 51.15 116.63 1.93
CA SER A 2 52.61 116.40 1.87
C SER A 2 53.24 115.19 2.58
N SER A 3 53.86 114.34 1.75
CA SER A 3 55.02 113.46 2.02
C SER A 3 56.20 114.22 2.69
N PRO A 4 57.34 113.58 3.03
CA PRO A 4 57.75 112.17 2.92
C PRO A 4 58.45 111.61 4.19
N SER A 5 58.79 110.31 4.22
CA SER A 5 59.83 109.77 5.12
C SER A 5 60.66 108.74 4.35
N GLY A 6 61.98 108.85 4.50
CA GLY A 6 62.98 108.33 3.57
C GLY A 6 63.22 106.82 3.60
N ALA A 7 63.73 106.35 2.47
CA ALA A 7 64.62 105.18 2.34
C ALA A 7 66.06 105.59 2.78
N PRO A 8 67.07 104.69 2.92
CA PRO A 8 67.25 103.39 2.24
C PRO A 8 67.94 102.34 3.18
N PRO A 9 68.70 101.29 2.75
CA PRO A 9 68.93 100.70 1.41
C PRO A 9 68.90 99.15 1.33
N THR A 10 68.92 98.63 0.08
CA THR A 10 69.60 97.42 -0.47
C THR A 10 69.56 96.10 0.33
N ASP A 11 69.20 94.94 -0.22
CA ASP A 11 69.73 94.28 -1.42
C ASP A 11 68.93 92.98 -1.65
N GLY A 12 68.96 92.43 -2.86
CA GLY A 12 68.37 91.13 -3.18
C GLY A 12 67.13 91.17 -4.08
N GLN A 13 67.31 91.63 -5.32
CA GLN A 13 66.39 91.30 -6.41
C GLN A 13 66.52 89.80 -6.73
N GLU A 14 65.59 88.98 -6.25
CA GLU A 14 65.16 87.78 -6.98
C GLU A 14 63.75 88.06 -7.51
N SER A 15 63.68 88.68 -8.68
CA SER A 15 62.44 88.76 -9.44
C SER A 15 62.10 87.36 -9.92
N ILE A 16 61.07 86.76 -9.33
CA ILE A 16 60.44 85.54 -9.84
C ILE A 16 59.91 85.86 -11.23
N ASP A 17 60.53 85.28 -12.24
CA ASP A 17 60.18 85.48 -13.63
C ASP A 17 58.84 84.77 -13.90
N LEU A 18 57.76 85.55 -14.00
CA LEU A 18 56.40 85.05 -14.24
C LEU A 18 56.22 84.41 -15.64
N ALA A 19 57.29 84.32 -16.44
CA ALA A 19 57.31 83.63 -17.73
C ALA A 19 57.41 82.09 -17.60
N GLU A 20 57.70 81.52 -16.43
CA GLU A 20 57.63 80.06 -16.20
C GLU A 20 56.21 79.54 -15.88
N LEU A 21 55.18 80.41 -15.84
CA LEU A 21 53.77 80.00 -15.62
C LEU A 21 53.10 79.26 -16.80
N GLY A 22 53.87 78.76 -17.76
CA GLY A 22 53.37 78.16 -19.00
C GLY A 22 53.50 76.64 -19.13
N LYS A 23 53.84 75.89 -18.07
CA LYS A 23 53.99 74.42 -18.15
C LYS A 23 52.93 73.69 -17.31
N SER A 24 51.83 73.40 -17.99
CA SER A 24 51.06 72.15 -17.93
C SER A 24 50.72 71.58 -16.55
N TYR A 25 49.58 72.03 -16.02
CA TYR A 25 48.82 71.28 -15.00
C TYR A 25 48.51 69.86 -15.50
N THR A 26 49.02 68.85 -14.81
CA THR A 26 48.67 67.43 -15.04
C THR A 26 47.75 66.98 -13.90
N PRO A 27 46.51 66.55 -14.17
CA PRO A 27 45.61 66.11 -13.12
C PRO A 27 46.13 64.79 -12.52
N ALA A 28 45.93 64.61 -11.21
CA ALA A 28 46.23 63.38 -10.51
C ALA A 28 45.42 62.21 -11.13
N GLN A 29 46.13 61.11 -11.40
CA GLN A 29 45.63 59.90 -12.02
C GLN A 29 44.42 59.34 -11.26
N THR A 30 43.36 59.02 -12.00
CA THR A 30 42.27 58.16 -11.52
C THR A 30 42.85 56.80 -11.13
N MET A 31 42.73 56.42 -9.84
CA MET A 31 42.95 55.04 -9.40
C MET A 31 41.94 54.14 -10.13
N ASP A 32 42.37 53.50 -11.21
CA ASP A 32 41.65 52.42 -11.86
C ASP A 32 41.67 51.22 -10.91
N THR A 33 40.57 50.97 -10.21
CA THR A 33 40.39 49.81 -9.32
C THR A 33 40.12 48.52 -10.08
N THR A 34 40.85 48.25 -11.17
CA THR A 34 40.71 46.99 -11.90
C THR A 34 42.00 46.53 -12.64
N PRO A 35 43.06 46.11 -11.93
CA PRO A 35 44.07 45.29 -12.61
C PRO A 35 44.60 44.10 -11.77
N GLU A 36 43.77 43.39 -11.00
CA GLU A 36 44.22 42.14 -10.35
C GLU A 36 43.80 40.86 -11.08
N VAL A 37 42.83 40.94 -12.00
CA VAL A 37 42.32 39.74 -12.70
C VAL A 37 43.08 39.46 -14.00
N SER A 38 43.57 40.50 -14.70
CA SER A 38 44.21 40.39 -16.01
C SER A 38 45.64 39.84 -15.96
N ASP A 39 46.41 40.20 -14.93
CA ASP A 39 47.85 39.89 -14.85
C ASP A 39 48.12 38.41 -14.46
N VAL A 40 47.17 37.76 -13.80
CA VAL A 40 47.20 36.31 -13.50
C VAL A 40 46.85 35.48 -14.74
N ILE A 41 45.98 35.98 -15.61
CA ILE A 41 45.60 35.31 -16.87
C ILE A 41 46.76 35.41 -17.88
N ALA A 42 47.52 36.51 -17.89
CA ALA A 42 48.61 36.75 -18.83
C ALA A 42 49.88 35.88 -18.60
N LYS A 43 50.11 35.37 -17.39
CA LYS A 43 51.29 34.55 -17.03
C LYS A 43 51.03 33.04 -17.04
N MET A 44 49.82 32.57 -17.36
CA MET A 44 49.52 31.14 -17.33
C MET A 44 50.14 30.42 -18.54
N PRO A 45 51.03 29.42 -18.34
CA PRO A 45 51.64 28.71 -19.45
C PRO A 45 50.57 27.89 -20.21
N TRP A 46 50.69 27.86 -21.53
CA TRP A 46 49.72 27.26 -22.45
C TRP A 46 49.37 25.79 -22.16
N TRP A 47 50.27 25.04 -21.49
CA TRP A 47 50.02 23.66 -21.06
C TRP A 47 49.16 23.56 -19.80
N ALA A 48 49.18 24.55 -18.91
CA ALA A 48 48.34 24.58 -17.71
C ALA A 48 46.86 24.85 -18.07
N ALA A 49 46.63 25.77 -19.03
CA ALA A 49 45.30 26.00 -19.58
C ALA A 49 44.73 24.75 -20.27
N ARG A 50 45.55 24.02 -21.05
CA ARG A 50 45.16 22.74 -21.67
C ARG A 50 44.92 21.63 -20.65
N GLY A 51 45.77 21.54 -19.62
CA GLY A 51 45.60 20.60 -18.51
C GLY A 51 44.28 20.80 -17.77
N LEU A 52 43.91 22.05 -17.50
CA LEU A 52 42.63 22.39 -16.87
C LEU A 52 41.44 21.95 -17.74
N ILE A 53 41.49 22.19 -19.05
CA ILE A 53 40.44 21.75 -19.99
C ILE A 53 40.29 20.22 -19.98
N TYR A 54 41.38 19.46 -20.00
CA TYR A 54 41.31 18.00 -19.96
C TYR A 54 40.79 17.46 -18.62
N ILE A 55 41.12 18.11 -17.50
CA ILE A 55 40.59 17.75 -16.17
C ILE A 55 39.07 17.98 -16.14
N ILE A 56 38.61 19.13 -16.62
CA ILE A 56 37.17 19.43 -16.70
C ILE A 56 36.48 18.43 -17.63
N ALA A 57 37.05 18.16 -18.81
CA ALA A 57 36.50 17.19 -19.75
C ALA A 57 36.46 15.77 -19.15
N GLY A 58 37.52 15.36 -18.46
CA GLY A 58 37.58 14.07 -17.75
C GLY A 58 36.52 13.97 -16.67
N PHE A 59 36.33 15.03 -15.87
CA PHE A 59 35.29 15.09 -14.85
C PHE A 59 33.89 14.97 -15.46
N VAL A 60 33.64 15.64 -16.58
CA VAL A 60 32.36 15.53 -17.32
C VAL A 60 32.13 14.12 -17.82
N VAL A 61 33.14 13.45 -18.38
CA VAL A 61 33.02 12.05 -18.83
C VAL A 61 32.75 11.13 -17.64
N VAL A 62 33.46 11.29 -16.53
CA VAL A 62 33.23 10.51 -15.30
C VAL A 62 31.82 10.73 -14.76
N ALA A 63 31.35 11.98 -14.70
CA ALA A 63 29.99 12.30 -14.27
C ALA A 63 28.94 11.71 -15.22
N PHE A 64 29.19 11.73 -16.53
CA PHE A 64 28.30 11.17 -17.54
C PHE A 64 28.21 9.63 -17.42
N VAL A 65 29.36 8.96 -17.27
CA VAL A 65 29.41 7.51 -17.04
C VAL A 65 28.73 7.16 -15.72
N TRP A 66 29.03 7.89 -14.64
CA TRP A 66 28.39 7.69 -13.34
C TRP A 66 26.87 7.88 -13.41
N ALA A 67 26.39 8.96 -14.06
CA ALA A 67 24.96 9.22 -14.24
C ALA A 67 24.27 8.17 -15.12
N SER A 68 25.01 7.57 -16.06
CA SER A 68 24.52 6.46 -16.89
C SER A 68 24.43 5.14 -16.12
N LEU A 69 25.35 4.89 -15.19
CA LEU A 69 25.38 3.65 -14.39
C LEU A 69 24.46 3.73 -13.16
N SER A 70 24.26 4.92 -12.59
CA SER A 70 23.46 5.11 -11.40
C SER A 70 21.96 5.01 -11.70
N MET A 71 21.31 4.00 -11.13
CA MET A 71 19.86 3.79 -11.19
C MET A 71 19.17 4.46 -10.00
N VAL A 72 17.99 5.03 -10.25
CA VAL A 72 17.10 5.63 -9.26
C VAL A 72 15.75 4.96 -9.35
N ASP A 73 15.19 4.64 -8.19
CA ASP A 73 13.88 4.01 -8.06
C ASP A 73 12.81 5.10 -8.07
N LEU A 74 11.91 5.04 -9.06
CA LEU A 74 10.68 5.84 -9.05
C LEU A 74 9.67 5.11 -8.18
N VAL A 75 9.10 5.85 -7.23
CA VAL A 75 8.10 5.32 -6.31
C VAL A 75 6.79 6.05 -6.46
N THR A 76 5.71 5.30 -6.38
CA THR A 76 4.36 5.84 -6.21
C THR A 76 3.98 5.70 -4.75
N GLU A 77 3.70 6.83 -4.08
CA GLU A 77 3.20 6.84 -2.72
C GLU A 77 1.68 6.61 -2.73
N SER A 78 1.24 5.66 -1.91
CA SER A 78 -0.16 5.27 -1.77
C SER A 78 -0.50 5.10 -0.29
N ARG A 79 -1.71 5.51 0.11
CA ARG A 79 -2.18 5.31 1.50
C ARG A 79 -2.79 3.94 1.63
N GLY A 80 -2.51 3.23 2.71
CA GLY A 80 -3.06 1.91 2.92
C GLY A 80 -3.29 1.55 4.37
N THR A 81 -3.99 0.44 4.55
CA THR A 81 -4.30 -0.12 5.87
C THR A 81 -3.88 -1.59 5.89
N LEU A 82 -3.30 -2.01 7.00
CA LEU A 82 -2.96 -3.41 7.22
C LEU A 82 -4.22 -4.20 7.61
N VAL A 83 -4.55 -5.23 6.84
CA VAL A 83 -5.72 -6.09 7.05
C VAL A 83 -5.30 -7.57 7.01
N PRO A 84 -6.07 -8.51 7.59
CA PRO A 84 -5.83 -9.93 7.38
C PRO A 84 -6.04 -10.33 5.90
N GLU A 85 -5.21 -11.26 5.41
CA GLU A 85 -5.25 -11.85 4.07
C GLU A 85 -6.48 -12.75 3.92
N GLY A 86 -7.60 -12.12 3.63
CA GLY A 86 -8.88 -12.79 3.55
C GLY A 86 -9.94 -11.88 4.11
N TYR A 87 -10.96 -11.63 3.30
CA TYR A 87 -12.13 -10.91 3.75
C TYR A 87 -12.74 -11.58 4.97
N VAL A 88 -13.32 -10.75 5.83
CA VAL A 88 -14.21 -11.20 6.90
C VAL A 88 -15.20 -12.19 6.29
N LYS A 89 -15.20 -13.43 6.77
CA LYS A 89 -16.06 -14.47 6.21
C LYS A 89 -17.45 -14.33 6.81
N PRO A 90 -18.48 -13.97 6.02
CA PRO A 90 -19.84 -13.97 6.52
C PRO A 90 -20.26 -15.42 6.75
N VAL A 91 -20.81 -15.69 7.93
CA VAL A 91 -21.50 -16.93 8.24
C VAL A 91 -22.97 -16.70 7.95
N GLN A 92 -23.49 -17.45 6.99
CA GLN A 92 -24.87 -17.34 6.53
C GLN A 92 -25.69 -18.55 6.95
N SER A 93 -26.98 -18.35 7.13
CA SER A 93 -27.90 -19.46 7.38
C SER A 93 -28.10 -20.29 6.11
N ALA A 94 -27.93 -21.60 6.18
CA ALA A 94 -28.25 -22.51 5.06
C ALA A 94 -29.76 -22.73 4.90
N GLY A 95 -30.56 -22.46 5.95
CA GLY A 95 -32.00 -22.70 5.96
C GLY A 95 -32.77 -21.58 6.66
N ALA A 96 -34.07 -21.53 6.42
CA ALA A 96 -34.95 -20.65 7.18
C ALA A 96 -35.37 -21.33 8.49
N GLY A 97 -35.50 -20.56 9.58
CA GLY A 97 -35.88 -21.11 10.87
C GLY A 97 -35.91 -20.06 11.98
N VAL A 98 -36.45 -20.42 13.14
CA VAL A 98 -36.50 -19.55 14.32
C VAL A 98 -35.29 -19.85 15.20
N VAL A 99 -34.61 -18.81 15.67
CA VAL A 99 -33.46 -18.93 16.57
C VAL A 99 -33.93 -19.43 17.93
N GLN A 100 -33.49 -20.63 18.31
CA GLN A 100 -33.76 -21.21 19.63
C GLN A 100 -32.74 -20.71 20.66
N ALA A 101 -31.46 -20.66 20.29
CA ALA A 101 -30.37 -20.24 21.17
C ALA A 101 -29.22 -19.62 20.36
N VAL A 102 -28.53 -18.65 20.97
CA VAL A 102 -27.29 -18.04 20.46
C VAL A 102 -26.20 -18.35 21.48
N PHE A 103 -25.09 -18.94 21.03
CA PHE A 103 -24.02 -19.43 21.91
C PHE A 103 -22.83 -18.49 22.02
N VAL A 104 -22.74 -17.49 21.15
CA VAL A 104 -21.56 -16.64 20.98
C VAL A 104 -21.89 -15.16 21.12
N LYS A 105 -20.86 -14.35 21.39
CA LYS A 105 -20.96 -12.89 21.47
C LYS A 105 -19.99 -12.22 20.50
N GLU A 106 -20.31 -10.99 20.13
CA GLU A 106 -19.42 -10.13 19.35
C GLU A 106 -18.11 -9.88 20.12
N GLY A 107 -16.97 -9.96 19.43
CA GLY A 107 -15.63 -9.90 20.00
C GLY A 107 -15.10 -11.20 20.61
N GLU A 108 -15.92 -12.26 20.66
CA GLU A 108 -15.49 -13.57 21.16
C GLU A 108 -14.58 -14.29 20.15
N THR A 109 -13.59 -15.02 20.68
CA THR A 109 -12.72 -15.89 19.87
C THR A 109 -13.34 -17.29 19.80
N ILE A 110 -13.44 -17.83 18.59
CA ILE A 110 -14.10 -19.10 18.28
C ILE A 110 -13.21 -20.02 17.46
N GLU A 111 -13.45 -21.32 17.56
CA GLU A 111 -12.79 -22.35 16.76
C GLU A 111 -13.62 -22.75 15.54
N SER A 112 -12.97 -23.35 14.53
CA SER A 112 -13.68 -23.91 13.37
C SER A 112 -14.60 -25.04 13.82
N GLY A 113 -15.85 -25.04 13.35
CA GLY A 113 -16.89 -26.00 13.72
C GLY A 113 -17.65 -25.67 14.99
N GLN A 114 -17.27 -24.62 15.74
CA GLN A 114 -17.99 -24.20 16.94
C GLN A 114 -19.41 -23.72 16.60
N ALA A 115 -20.40 -24.15 17.37
CA ALA A 115 -21.79 -23.74 17.18
C ALA A 115 -21.98 -22.26 17.55
N LEU A 116 -22.58 -21.49 16.64
CA LEU A 116 -22.88 -20.07 16.82
C LEU A 116 -24.34 -19.89 17.21
N VAL A 117 -25.24 -20.52 16.45
CA VAL A 117 -26.69 -20.38 16.58
C VAL A 117 -27.35 -21.74 16.38
N GLN A 118 -28.34 -22.03 17.23
CA GLN A 118 -29.23 -23.17 17.09
C GLN A 118 -30.59 -22.69 16.61
N LEU A 119 -31.06 -23.24 15.50
CA LEU A 119 -32.44 -23.10 15.04
C LEU A 119 -33.34 -24.11 15.76
N ASP A 120 -34.61 -23.75 15.92
CA ASP A 120 -35.64 -24.68 16.41
C ASP A 120 -35.80 -25.84 15.42
N ALA A 121 -35.49 -27.03 15.91
CA ALA A 121 -35.52 -28.28 15.15
C ALA A 121 -36.63 -29.22 15.62
N THR A 122 -37.58 -28.76 16.44
CA THR A 122 -38.59 -29.62 17.09
C THR A 122 -39.42 -30.39 16.06
N GLU A 123 -39.85 -29.72 14.99
CA GLU A 123 -40.61 -30.35 13.91
C GLU A 123 -39.77 -31.38 13.14
N ILE A 124 -38.53 -31.02 12.79
CA ILE A 124 -37.59 -31.88 12.06
C ILE A 124 -37.27 -33.14 12.88
N ARG A 125 -37.01 -32.99 14.18
CA ARG A 125 -36.75 -34.12 15.10
C ARG A 125 -37.96 -35.05 15.20
N THR A 126 -39.16 -34.48 15.29
CA THR A 126 -40.41 -35.26 15.35
C THR A 126 -40.63 -36.05 14.07
N ARG A 127 -40.42 -35.42 12.90
CA ARG A 127 -40.53 -36.09 11.60
C ARG A 127 -39.50 -37.20 11.44
N LEU A 128 -38.24 -36.95 11.82
CA LEU A 128 -37.17 -37.94 11.79
C LEU A 128 -37.48 -39.15 12.69
N GLY A 129 -38.07 -38.92 13.86
CA GLY A 129 -38.53 -39.99 14.76
C GLY A 129 -39.57 -40.89 14.08
N LYS A 130 -40.60 -40.30 13.47
CA LYS A 130 -41.65 -41.05 12.74
C LYS A 130 -41.08 -41.86 11.57
N LEU A 131 -40.17 -41.28 10.78
CA LEU A 131 -39.53 -41.98 9.65
C LEU A 131 -38.70 -43.18 10.11
N ARG A 132 -37.95 -43.04 11.21
CA ARG A 132 -37.15 -44.12 11.79
C ARG A 132 -38.01 -45.26 12.33
N GLU A 133 -39.15 -44.93 12.95
CA GLU A 133 -40.12 -45.91 13.42
C GLU A 133 -40.75 -46.69 12.26
N GLU A 134 -41.16 -45.99 11.19
CA GLU A 134 -41.69 -46.62 10.00
C GLU A 134 -40.63 -47.51 9.32
N PHE A 135 -39.39 -47.03 9.21
CA PHE A 135 -38.27 -47.83 8.67
C PHE A 135 -38.03 -49.12 9.47
N SER A 136 -38.00 -49.03 10.81
CA SER A 136 -37.82 -50.18 11.70
C SER A 136 -38.95 -51.22 11.56
N THR A 137 -40.19 -50.74 11.45
CA THR A 137 -41.38 -51.59 11.26
C THR A 137 -41.33 -52.31 9.91
N ASN A 138 -41.06 -51.58 8.81
CA ASN A 138 -40.95 -52.17 7.47
C ASN A 138 -39.78 -53.15 7.37
N GLN A 139 -38.66 -52.86 8.02
CA GLN A 139 -37.51 -53.77 8.07
C GLN A 139 -37.82 -55.08 8.82
N THR A 140 -38.60 -55.01 9.90
CA THR A 140 -39.04 -56.19 10.66
C THR A 140 -40.04 -57.01 9.86
N GLN A 141 -40.99 -56.36 9.17
CA GLN A 141 -41.95 -57.03 8.29
C GLN A 141 -41.25 -57.70 7.09
N LEU A 142 -40.24 -57.06 6.49
CA LEU A 142 -39.44 -57.68 5.43
C LEU A 142 -38.74 -58.96 5.94
N ARG A 143 -38.14 -58.93 7.14
CA ARG A 143 -37.51 -60.11 7.73
C ARG A 143 -38.49 -61.27 7.92
N GLN A 144 -39.73 -60.99 8.30
CA GLN A 144 -40.79 -62.02 8.42
C GLN A 144 -41.16 -62.58 7.04
N LEU A 145 -41.35 -61.71 6.04
CA LEU A 145 -41.71 -62.13 4.68
C LEU A 145 -40.61 -62.97 4.00
N MET A 146 -39.33 -62.72 4.31
CA MET A 146 -38.21 -63.51 3.80
C MET A 146 -38.19 -64.96 4.29
N VAL A 147 -38.93 -65.29 5.36
CA VAL A 147 -39.03 -66.66 5.89
C VAL A 147 -40.15 -67.45 5.20
N ASP A 148 -41.23 -66.79 4.74
CA ASP A 148 -42.49 -67.47 4.40
C ASP A 148 -43.01 -67.37 2.94
N ARG A 149 -42.50 -66.50 2.04
CA ARG A 149 -43.23 -66.16 0.78
C ARG A 149 -42.44 -65.66 -0.46
N PRO A 150 -43.08 -65.53 -1.66
CA PRO A 150 -42.41 -65.35 -2.97
C PRO A 150 -41.67 -64.02 -3.20
N VAL A 151 -40.74 -64.05 -4.17
CA VAL A 151 -39.76 -62.98 -4.51
C VAL A 151 -40.39 -61.63 -4.87
N GLY A 152 -41.62 -61.59 -5.40
CA GLY A 152 -42.28 -60.36 -5.85
C GLY A 152 -42.63 -59.37 -4.72
N GLU A 153 -43.32 -59.83 -3.67
CA GLU A 153 -43.69 -59.02 -2.49
C GLU A 153 -42.44 -58.50 -1.74
N THR A 154 -41.35 -59.28 -1.80
CA THR A 154 -40.05 -58.90 -1.21
C THR A 154 -39.43 -57.68 -1.90
N LEU A 155 -39.63 -57.53 -3.22
CA LEU A 155 -39.04 -56.43 -3.99
C LEU A 155 -39.73 -55.08 -3.71
N GLU A 156 -41.06 -55.08 -3.63
CA GLU A 156 -41.82 -53.86 -3.29
C GLU A 156 -41.45 -53.34 -1.89
N GLN A 157 -41.36 -54.25 -0.92
CA GLN A 157 -41.00 -53.90 0.45
C GLN A 157 -39.54 -53.40 0.54
N ARG A 158 -38.62 -53.99 -0.22
CA ARG A 158 -37.24 -53.47 -0.36
C ARG A 158 -37.21 -52.06 -0.94
N ASN A 159 -38.01 -51.79 -1.97
CA ASN A 159 -38.11 -50.45 -2.56
C ASN A 159 -38.66 -49.44 -1.56
N ARG A 160 -39.65 -49.82 -0.74
CA ARG A 160 -40.20 -48.98 0.34
C ARG A 160 -39.15 -48.62 1.38
N ILE A 161 -38.35 -49.61 1.81
CA ILE A 161 -37.22 -49.41 2.73
C ILE A 161 -36.18 -48.46 2.12
N ALA A 162 -35.82 -48.62 0.85
CA ALA A 162 -34.85 -47.75 0.18
C ALA A 162 -35.35 -46.29 0.08
N ARG A 163 -36.64 -46.08 -0.16
CA ARG A 163 -37.26 -44.74 -0.13
C ARG A 163 -37.19 -44.12 1.26
N LEU A 164 -37.59 -44.87 2.29
CA LEU A 164 -37.52 -44.41 3.69
C LEU A 164 -36.08 -44.07 4.11
N GLN A 165 -35.08 -44.85 3.68
CA GLN A 165 -33.68 -44.52 3.94
C GLN A 165 -33.28 -43.18 3.33
N THR A 166 -33.72 -42.92 2.10
CA THR A 166 -33.43 -41.65 1.41
C THR A 166 -34.10 -40.48 2.13
N GLU A 167 -35.34 -40.66 2.59
CA GLU A 167 -36.06 -39.65 3.38
C GLU A 167 -35.42 -39.39 4.75
N ILE A 168 -34.96 -40.45 5.44
CA ILE A 168 -34.21 -40.33 6.70
C ILE A 168 -32.92 -39.56 6.46
N ALA A 169 -32.15 -39.90 5.44
CA ALA A 169 -30.90 -39.21 5.11
C ALA A 169 -31.13 -37.71 4.83
N ALA A 170 -32.20 -37.38 4.09
CA ALA A 170 -32.59 -36.00 3.83
C ALA A 170 -33.03 -35.24 5.10
N ALA A 171 -33.77 -35.91 6.00
CA ALA A 171 -34.19 -35.35 7.27
C ALA A 171 -33.01 -35.15 8.25
N GLU A 172 -32.05 -36.07 8.27
CA GLU A 172 -30.81 -35.93 9.05
C GLU A 172 -29.93 -34.78 8.54
N LEU A 173 -29.82 -34.61 7.22
CA LEU A 173 -29.11 -33.48 6.62
C LEU A 173 -29.78 -32.15 7.00
N SER A 174 -31.11 -32.10 6.91
CA SER A 174 -31.90 -30.94 7.36
C SER A 174 -31.64 -30.62 8.83
N LEU A 175 -31.55 -31.65 9.68
CA LEU A 175 -31.24 -31.49 11.10
C LEU A 175 -29.83 -30.94 11.33
N ARG A 176 -28.82 -31.40 10.57
CA ARG A 176 -27.45 -30.85 10.66
C ARG A 176 -27.39 -29.37 10.32
N HIS A 177 -28.20 -28.91 9.36
CA HIS A 177 -28.28 -27.49 8.99
C HIS A 177 -29.05 -26.62 10.00
N THR A 178 -29.65 -27.20 11.05
CA THR A 178 -30.26 -26.41 12.14
C THR A 178 -29.22 -25.82 13.09
N THR A 179 -28.04 -26.44 13.19
CA THR A 179 -26.93 -25.93 14.00
C THR A 179 -25.97 -25.20 13.08
N ILE A 180 -25.91 -23.88 13.22
CA ILE A 180 -25.06 -23.03 12.41
C ILE A 180 -23.72 -22.94 13.09
N THR A 181 -22.68 -23.40 12.41
CA THR A 181 -21.31 -23.51 12.94
C THR A 181 -20.37 -22.56 12.24
N ALA A 182 -19.26 -22.24 12.90
CA ALA A 182 -18.20 -21.40 12.37
C ALA A 182 -17.42 -22.14 11.26
N PRO A 183 -17.34 -21.62 10.02
CA PRO A 183 -16.55 -22.25 8.96
C PRO A 183 -15.03 -22.17 9.25
N VAL A 184 -14.58 -21.15 9.97
CA VAL A 184 -13.17 -20.90 10.31
C VAL A 184 -13.06 -20.41 11.75
N GLY A 185 -11.94 -20.71 12.41
CA GLY A 185 -11.61 -20.13 13.71
C GLY A 185 -11.17 -18.67 13.57
N GLY A 186 -11.47 -17.84 14.56
CA GLY A 186 -11.23 -16.41 14.49
C GLY A 186 -11.95 -15.61 15.56
N VAL A 187 -12.04 -14.30 15.35
CA VAL A 187 -12.80 -13.38 16.22
C VAL A 187 -14.07 -12.96 15.51
N ILE A 188 -15.18 -12.97 16.22
CA ILE A 188 -16.47 -12.47 15.70
C ILE A 188 -16.41 -10.94 15.66
N THR A 189 -16.40 -10.35 14.47
CA THR A 189 -16.35 -8.89 14.29
C THR A 189 -17.73 -8.26 14.29
N ALA A 190 -18.76 -8.98 13.84
CA ALA A 190 -20.14 -8.55 13.89
C ALA A 190 -21.07 -9.75 14.10
N LEU A 191 -22.15 -9.55 14.86
CA LEU A 191 -23.19 -10.54 15.12
C LEU A 191 -24.57 -9.88 14.95
N ASP A 192 -25.25 -10.24 13.86
CA ASP A 192 -26.54 -9.66 13.46
C ASP A 192 -27.71 -10.28 14.25
N VAL A 193 -27.52 -11.50 14.76
CA VAL A 193 -28.53 -12.24 15.52
C VAL A 193 -28.22 -12.16 17.01
N ARG A 194 -28.99 -11.33 17.73
CA ARG A 194 -28.77 -11.07 19.17
C ARG A 194 -29.85 -11.66 20.08
N SER A 195 -31.00 -12.07 19.56
CA SER A 195 -32.13 -12.53 20.34
C SER A 195 -32.62 -13.92 19.93
N THR A 196 -33.03 -14.71 20.91
CA THR A 196 -33.86 -15.89 20.71
C THR A 196 -35.22 -15.48 20.18
N GLY A 197 -35.80 -16.28 19.27
CA GLY A 197 -37.06 -15.99 18.59
C GLY A 197 -36.91 -15.20 17.29
N ALA A 198 -35.70 -14.75 16.93
CA ALA A 198 -35.45 -14.12 15.64
C ALA A 198 -35.70 -15.11 14.50
N VAL A 199 -36.32 -14.66 13.41
CA VAL A 199 -36.55 -15.46 12.21
C VAL A 199 -35.38 -15.26 11.26
N LEU A 200 -34.74 -16.36 10.90
CA LEU A 200 -33.67 -16.39 9.91
C LEU A 200 -34.18 -16.85 8.55
N GLN A 201 -33.67 -16.21 7.50
CA GLN A 201 -33.88 -16.59 6.12
C GLN A 201 -32.65 -17.33 5.57
N SER A 202 -32.85 -18.13 4.54
CA SER A 202 -31.72 -18.77 3.83
C SER A 202 -30.84 -17.71 3.16
N GLY A 203 -29.52 -17.82 3.32
CA GLY A 203 -28.54 -16.85 2.85
C GLY A 203 -28.37 -15.61 3.72
N GLN A 204 -29.18 -15.44 4.78
CA GLN A 204 -29.04 -14.31 5.69
C GLN A 204 -27.74 -14.41 6.48
N THR A 205 -26.96 -13.33 6.51
CA THR A 205 -25.76 -13.21 7.34
C THR A 205 -26.15 -13.18 8.82
N ILE A 206 -25.45 -13.98 9.62
CA ILE A 206 -25.67 -14.13 11.06
C ILE A 206 -24.50 -13.52 11.82
N ALA A 207 -23.29 -13.87 11.40
CA ALA A 207 -22.06 -13.42 12.02
C ALA A 207 -20.99 -13.17 10.95
N SER A 208 -20.03 -12.35 11.30
CA SER A 208 -18.86 -12.03 10.48
C SER A 208 -17.61 -12.43 11.25
N ILE A 209 -16.80 -13.32 10.68
CA ILE A 209 -15.61 -13.86 11.35
C ILE A 209 -14.36 -13.33 10.67
N ALA A 210 -13.51 -12.64 11.45
CA ALA A 210 -12.14 -12.34 11.07
C ALA A 210 -11.25 -13.52 11.51
N PRO A 211 -10.70 -14.32 10.57
CA PRO A 211 -9.93 -15.49 10.95
C PRO A 211 -8.62 -15.09 11.65
N SER A 212 -8.23 -15.85 12.68
CA SER A 212 -6.99 -15.61 13.43
C SER A 212 -5.83 -16.41 12.82
N GLY A 213 -4.61 -15.85 12.88
CA GLY A 213 -3.41 -16.49 12.30
C GLY A 213 -3.30 -16.39 10.77
N VAL A 214 -4.14 -15.57 10.14
CA VAL A 214 -4.05 -15.25 8.72
C VAL A 214 -2.85 -14.33 8.49
N ARG A 215 -2.17 -14.48 7.35
CA ARG A 215 -1.10 -13.55 6.95
C ARG A 215 -1.70 -12.14 6.88
N LEU A 216 -0.92 -11.12 7.21
CA LEU A 216 -1.39 -9.75 7.07
C LEU A 216 -1.01 -9.25 5.69
N VAL A 217 -1.91 -8.52 5.04
CA VAL A 217 -1.67 -7.83 3.77
C VAL A 217 -2.02 -6.36 3.93
N VAL A 218 -1.37 -5.53 3.14
CA VAL A 218 -1.67 -4.11 3.06
C VAL A 218 -2.62 -3.90 1.90
N GLU A 219 -3.74 -3.24 2.17
CA GLU A 219 -4.61 -2.70 1.14
C GLU A 219 -4.27 -1.24 0.92
N ALA A 220 -3.56 -0.96 -0.17
CA ALA A 220 -3.14 0.37 -0.56
C ALA A 220 -4.08 0.95 -1.64
N GLN A 221 -4.39 2.23 -1.51
CA GLN A 221 -5.19 3.01 -2.44
C GLN A 221 -4.26 3.81 -3.35
N VAL A 222 -4.14 3.36 -4.60
CA VAL A 222 -3.29 3.99 -5.60
C VAL A 222 -4.14 4.91 -6.48
N PRO A 223 -3.76 6.17 -6.70
CA PRO A 223 -4.43 7.05 -7.65
C PRO A 223 -4.47 6.48 -9.07
N ASN A 224 -5.57 6.69 -9.79
CA ASN A 224 -5.73 6.22 -11.17
C ASN A 224 -4.59 6.68 -12.11
N LYS A 225 -4.01 7.87 -11.90
CA LYS A 225 -2.88 8.38 -12.71
C LYS A 225 -1.62 7.50 -12.67
N ASP A 226 -1.43 6.72 -11.61
CA ASP A 226 -0.19 5.97 -11.37
C ASP A 226 -0.37 4.45 -11.59
N ILE A 227 -1.62 3.97 -11.77
CA ILE A 227 -1.93 2.54 -11.83
C ILE A 227 -1.34 1.83 -13.04
N ALA A 228 -1.14 2.55 -14.16
CA ALA A 228 -0.69 1.98 -15.43
C ALA A 228 0.69 1.29 -15.34
N PHE A 229 1.50 1.64 -14.33
CA PHE A 229 2.85 1.12 -14.13
C PHE A 229 2.95 0.13 -12.96
N ILE A 230 1.84 -0.18 -12.30
CA ILE A 230 1.83 -1.09 -11.14
C ILE A 230 1.40 -2.48 -11.59
N GLU A 231 2.34 -3.42 -11.44
CA GLU A 231 2.12 -4.82 -11.74
C GLU A 231 2.38 -5.71 -10.53
N LYS A 232 1.86 -6.94 -10.60
CA LYS A 232 2.12 -7.97 -9.60
C LYS A 232 3.61 -8.30 -9.57
N GLY A 233 4.18 -8.40 -8.37
CA GLY A 233 5.58 -8.75 -8.13
C GLY A 233 6.48 -7.54 -7.88
N LEU A 234 5.99 -6.30 -8.05
CA LEU A 234 6.79 -5.12 -7.75
C LEU A 234 7.12 -5.02 -6.25
N PRO A 235 8.35 -4.60 -5.90
CA PRO A 235 8.73 -4.37 -4.52
C PRO A 235 8.11 -3.06 -4.00
N ALA A 236 7.75 -3.05 -2.72
CA ALA A 236 7.20 -1.89 -2.04
C ALA A 236 7.88 -1.67 -0.68
N LYS A 237 7.99 -0.41 -0.25
CA LYS A 237 8.44 -0.03 1.09
C LYS A 237 7.24 0.48 1.87
N LEU A 238 6.97 -0.14 3.01
CA LEU A 238 5.81 0.15 3.86
C LEU A 238 6.26 0.98 5.07
N LYS A 239 5.70 2.19 5.19
CA LYS A 239 5.96 3.15 6.27
C LYS A 239 4.73 3.23 7.16
N PHE A 240 4.79 2.63 8.35
CA PHE A 240 3.65 2.59 9.28
C PHE A 240 3.54 3.89 10.07
N ASP A 241 2.34 4.47 10.15
CA ASP A 241 2.13 5.75 10.84
C ASP A 241 2.31 5.63 12.36
N ALA A 242 1.97 4.46 12.91
CA ALA A 242 2.12 4.18 14.33
C ALA A 242 3.59 4.07 14.78
N PHE A 243 4.53 3.93 13.85
CA PHE A 243 5.95 3.75 14.12
C PHE A 243 6.78 4.70 13.25
N PRO A 244 7.34 5.80 13.82
CA PRO A 244 8.13 6.75 13.05
C PRO A 244 9.25 6.06 12.25
N PHE A 245 9.18 6.14 10.92
CA PHE A 245 10.07 5.40 10.03
C PHE A 245 11.54 5.82 10.17
N GLN A 246 11.80 7.03 10.67
CA GLN A 246 13.17 7.52 10.95
C GLN A 246 13.84 6.68 12.05
N GLU A 247 13.06 6.14 12.98
CA GLU A 247 13.56 5.36 14.11
C GLU A 247 13.43 3.85 13.89
N TYR A 248 12.33 3.42 13.26
CA TYR A 248 11.95 2.01 13.15
C TYR A 248 12.17 1.42 11.74
N GLY A 249 12.55 2.27 10.77
CA GLY A 249 12.73 1.87 9.38
C GLY A 249 11.42 1.63 8.63
N THR A 250 11.52 0.91 7.51
CA THR A 250 10.39 0.51 6.66
C THR A 250 10.30 -0.99 6.59
N VAL A 251 9.09 -1.52 6.39
CA VAL A 251 8.89 -2.94 6.12
C VAL A 251 8.89 -3.17 4.62
N GLU A 252 9.73 -4.07 4.14
CA GLU A 252 9.69 -4.49 2.73
C GLU A 252 8.41 -5.29 2.45
N GLY A 253 7.80 -5.06 1.29
CA GLY A 253 6.65 -5.81 0.82
C GLY A 253 6.71 -6.07 -0.69
N THR A 254 5.79 -6.89 -1.18
CA THR A 254 5.66 -7.21 -2.61
C THR A 254 4.21 -7.12 -3.02
N VAL A 255 3.94 -6.48 -4.16
CA VAL A 255 2.60 -6.40 -4.73
C VAL A 255 2.14 -7.81 -5.13
N ILE A 256 1.03 -8.28 -4.56
CA ILE A 256 0.46 -9.60 -4.86
C ILE A 256 -0.74 -9.54 -5.80
N GLU A 257 -1.46 -8.42 -5.79
CA GLU A 257 -2.69 -8.23 -6.56
C GLU A 257 -2.94 -6.74 -6.80
N VAL A 258 -3.54 -6.44 -7.95
CA VAL A 258 -4.03 -5.11 -8.34
C VAL A 258 -5.49 -5.29 -8.74
N SER A 259 -6.41 -4.52 -8.16
CA SER A 259 -7.84 -4.59 -8.49
C SER A 259 -8.04 -4.28 -9.98
N PRO A 260 -8.91 -5.00 -10.68
CA PRO A 260 -9.18 -4.75 -12.10
C PRO A 260 -10.00 -3.48 -12.34
N ASP A 261 -10.65 -2.95 -11.30
CA ASP A 261 -11.60 -1.85 -11.34
C ASP A 261 -11.19 -0.69 -10.43
N ALA A 262 -11.55 0.52 -10.87
CA ALA A 262 -11.36 1.73 -10.08
C ALA A 262 -12.56 1.94 -9.16
N GLN A 263 -12.29 2.28 -7.90
CA GLN A 263 -13.29 2.74 -6.94
C GLN A 263 -13.26 4.26 -6.85
N LEU A 264 -14.40 4.85 -6.48
CA LEU A 264 -14.56 6.29 -6.33
C LEU A 264 -14.68 6.63 -4.86
N ASP A 265 -13.73 7.42 -4.36
CA ASP A 265 -13.81 8.04 -3.05
C ASP A 265 -14.18 9.53 -3.17
N LYS A 266 -14.92 10.05 -2.19
CA LYS A 266 -15.38 11.45 -2.20
C LYS A 266 -14.24 12.46 -2.03
N GLU A 267 -13.16 12.07 -1.35
CA GLU A 267 -12.01 12.94 -1.06
C GLU A 267 -10.82 12.65 -1.97
N LEU A 268 -10.54 11.37 -2.22
CA LEU A 268 -9.36 10.92 -3.00
C LEU A 268 -9.63 10.81 -4.51
N GLY A 269 -10.89 10.90 -4.93
CA GLY A 269 -11.28 10.71 -6.32
C GLY A 269 -11.18 9.23 -6.73
N SER A 270 -10.87 8.97 -8.00
CA SER A 270 -10.77 7.60 -8.51
C SER A 270 -9.44 6.95 -8.12
N PHE A 271 -9.51 5.80 -7.44
CA PHE A 271 -8.36 5.04 -6.98
C PHE A 271 -8.52 3.55 -7.27
N TYR A 272 -7.41 2.85 -7.37
CA TYR A 272 -7.34 1.39 -7.49
C TYR A 272 -6.82 0.81 -6.18
N LYS A 273 -7.38 -0.34 -5.81
CA LYS A 273 -6.93 -1.08 -4.64
C LYS A 273 -5.79 -2.01 -5.04
N VAL A 274 -4.66 -1.90 -4.35
CA VAL A 274 -3.47 -2.75 -4.57
C VAL A 274 -3.18 -3.48 -3.27
N THR A 275 -3.04 -4.81 -3.37
CA THR A 275 -2.74 -5.66 -2.23
C THR A 275 -1.24 -5.94 -2.17
N ILE A 276 -0.60 -5.61 -1.06
CA ILE A 276 0.85 -5.77 -0.87
C ILE A 276 1.09 -6.71 0.31
N ALA A 277 1.86 -7.77 0.10
CA ALA A 277 2.25 -8.69 1.16
C ALA A 277 3.54 -8.18 1.85
N PRO A 278 3.52 -7.83 3.15
CA PRO A 278 4.73 -7.52 3.90
C PRO A 278 5.59 -8.78 4.07
N ARG A 279 6.91 -8.63 3.94
CA ARG A 279 7.90 -9.71 4.11
C ARG A 279 8.01 -10.18 5.56
N GLN A 280 7.71 -9.29 6.50
CA GLN A 280 7.75 -9.54 7.93
C GLN A 280 6.53 -8.91 8.62
N THR A 281 5.99 -9.60 9.63
CA THR A 281 4.83 -9.15 10.42
C THR A 281 5.22 -8.52 11.75
N GLN A 282 6.51 -8.21 11.93
CA GLN A 282 7.07 -7.61 13.13
C GLN A 282 8.14 -6.61 12.74
N ILE A 283 8.28 -5.54 13.52
CA ILE A 283 9.35 -4.56 13.38
C ILE A 283 10.29 -4.72 14.57
N ALA A 284 11.56 -5.00 14.28
CA ALA A 284 12.62 -5.09 15.28
C ALA A 284 13.47 -3.81 15.21
N ALA A 285 13.33 -2.93 16.19
CA ALA A 285 14.17 -1.74 16.31
C ALA A 285 14.52 -1.46 17.78
N LYS A 286 15.73 -0.96 18.03
CA LYS A 286 16.24 -0.61 19.38
C LYS A 286 16.02 -1.72 20.44
N GLY A 287 16.16 -2.99 20.05
CA GLY A 287 16.01 -4.14 20.96
C GLY A 287 14.56 -4.47 21.37
N LYS A 288 13.54 -3.81 20.78
CA LYS A 288 12.13 -4.16 20.96
C LYS A 288 11.57 -4.76 19.68
N ILE A 289 10.79 -5.83 19.83
CA ILE A 289 10.04 -6.46 18.74
C ILE A 289 8.59 -6.03 18.88
N LEU A 290 8.10 -5.24 17.93
CA LEU A 290 6.71 -4.79 17.90
C LEU A 290 5.95 -5.55 16.80
N PRO A 291 4.89 -6.29 17.16
CA PRO A 291 4.06 -6.97 16.16
C PRO A 291 3.18 -5.98 15.41
N LEU A 292 3.01 -6.21 14.11
CA LEU A 292 2.04 -5.49 13.30
C LEU A 292 0.64 -5.99 13.61
N ARG A 293 -0.28 -5.07 13.90
CA ARG A 293 -1.69 -5.38 14.19
C ARG A 293 -2.57 -4.97 13.00
N PRO A 294 -3.63 -5.74 12.69
CA PRO A 294 -4.66 -5.29 11.76
C PRO A 294 -5.21 -3.90 12.14
N GLY A 295 -5.56 -3.10 11.15
CA GLY A 295 -6.09 -1.75 11.30
C GLY A 295 -5.03 -0.64 11.35
N LEU A 296 -3.74 -0.97 11.32
CA LEU A 296 -2.67 0.04 11.25
C LEU A 296 -2.68 0.75 9.88
N ALA A 297 -2.73 2.08 9.91
CA ALA A 297 -2.52 2.92 8.74
C ALA A 297 -1.03 3.02 8.39
N LEU A 298 -0.75 3.11 7.09
CA LEU A 298 0.61 3.21 6.57
C LEU A 298 0.63 3.88 5.18
N ALA A 299 1.77 4.43 4.82
CA ALA A 299 2.09 4.83 3.45
C ALA A 299 2.92 3.73 2.76
N ALA A 300 2.45 3.26 1.61
CA ALA A 300 3.14 2.29 0.77
C ALA A 300 3.78 2.98 -0.43
N GLU A 301 5.11 2.90 -0.50
CA GLU A 301 5.90 3.36 -1.64
C GLU A 301 6.19 2.18 -2.56
N ILE A 302 5.43 2.07 -3.66
CA ILE A 302 5.57 1.00 -4.64
C ILE A 302 6.62 1.43 -5.66
N ILE A 303 7.65 0.61 -5.87
CA ILE A 303 8.72 0.89 -6.83
C ILE A 303 8.22 0.47 -8.22
N THR A 304 7.86 1.44 -9.06
CA THR A 304 7.25 1.22 -10.38
C THR A 304 8.30 1.09 -11.48
N GLU A 305 9.35 1.92 -11.44
CA GLU A 305 10.39 1.94 -12.45
C GLU A 305 11.78 2.15 -11.83
N ARG A 306 12.80 1.64 -12.52
CA ARG A 306 14.21 1.99 -12.25
C ARG A 306 14.77 2.72 -13.46
N LYS A 307 15.06 4.02 -13.30
CA LYS A 307 15.59 4.88 -14.36
C LYS A 307 16.99 5.36 -14.02
N SER A 308 17.87 5.51 -15.01
CA SER A 308 19.18 6.10 -14.77
C SER A 308 19.07 7.60 -14.53
N ILE A 309 19.98 8.17 -13.75
CA ILE A 309 20.03 9.63 -13.51
C ILE A 309 20.14 10.37 -14.84
N LEU A 310 20.95 9.86 -15.76
CA LEU A 310 21.09 10.43 -17.10
C LEU A 310 19.74 10.53 -17.83
N SER A 311 18.91 9.50 -17.74
CA SER A 311 17.59 9.49 -18.39
C SER A 311 16.61 10.51 -17.78
N LEU A 312 16.71 10.78 -16.48
CA LEU A 312 15.89 11.79 -15.80
C LEU A 312 16.29 13.21 -16.21
N ILE A 313 17.60 13.48 -16.32
CA ILE A 313 18.12 14.79 -16.74
C ILE A 313 17.80 15.06 -18.23
N LEU A 314 17.87 14.03 -19.08
CA LEU A 314 17.59 14.14 -20.52
C LEU A 314 16.11 14.04 -20.86
N ALA A 315 15.23 13.70 -19.92
CA ALA A 315 13.79 13.59 -20.13
C ALA A 315 13.16 14.80 -20.85
N PRO A 316 13.29 16.06 -20.34
CA PRO A 316 12.66 17.23 -20.97
C PRO A 316 13.15 17.45 -22.42
N PHE A 317 14.42 17.17 -22.71
CA PHE A 317 14.99 17.33 -24.05
C PHE A 317 14.49 16.28 -25.05
N ARG A 318 14.14 15.09 -24.57
CA ARG A 318 13.59 14.01 -25.42
C ARG A 318 12.14 14.29 -25.79
N ASP A 319 11.36 14.78 -24.83
CA ASP A 319 9.94 15.06 -25.03
C ASP A 319 9.73 16.23 -26.03
N LEU A 320 10.59 17.26 -25.96
CA LEU A 320 10.65 18.36 -26.93
C LEU A 320 10.93 17.88 -28.37
N LYS A 321 11.72 16.81 -28.54
CA LYS A 321 12.06 16.30 -29.88
C LYS A 321 10.91 15.46 -30.47
N GLY A 322 10.16 14.76 -29.61
CA GLY A 322 8.98 13.99 -30.01
C GLY A 322 7.83 14.87 -30.49
N GLU A 323 7.62 16.03 -29.87
CA GLU A 323 6.55 16.97 -30.26
C GLU A 323 6.80 17.62 -31.64
N ILE A 324 8.07 17.84 -32.00
CA ILE A 324 8.46 18.42 -33.29
C ILE A 324 8.45 17.37 -34.42
N THR A 325 8.60 16.07 -34.11
CA THR A 325 8.58 14.99 -35.12
C THR A 325 7.23 14.27 -35.24
N GLY A 326 6.28 14.50 -34.33
CA GLY A 326 4.92 13.93 -34.37
C GLY A 326 3.89 14.77 -35.14
N ALA A 327 4.25 15.95 -35.63
CA ALA A 327 3.42 16.76 -36.52
C ALA A 327 3.64 16.38 -37.99
N LYS A 328 3.20 15.18 -38.40
CA LYS A 328 2.99 14.87 -39.82
C LYS A 328 1.90 13.83 -40.04
#